data_AF-A0A086QDV5-F1
#
_entry.id   AF-A0A086QDV5-F1
#
_cell.length_a   1.000
_cell.length_b   1.000
_cell.length_c   1.000
_cell.angle_alpha   90.00
_cell.angle_beta   90.00
_cell.angle_gamma   90.00
#
_symmetry.space_group_name_H-M   'P 1'
#
loop_
_entity.id
_entity.type
_entity.pdbx_description
1 polymer ?
#
loop_
_entity_poly.entity_id
_entity_poly.type
_entity_poly.pdbx_seq_one_letter_code
_entity_poly.pdbx_strand_id
1 'polypeptide(L)'
;SICAGYFHNAAKLRGIGEYVNLRSSIPCHLHPTSALYGAGHTPDYVVYHEVVLTTKEYMRNVTSVEAAWLAELGPMYFALRRMGEGGRQARERDEDENRKAESLFQQQIQKAAEHQQAQAEAAKAAAREAQQFAVAIAGRRKRTVGSSQRLIC
;
A
#
# COMPACT_ATOMS: atom_id res chain seq x y z
N SER A 1 -13.12 -4.87 -13.82
CA SER A 1 -14.22 -3.91 -14.06
C SER A 1 -13.85 -3.05 -15.27
N ILE A 2 -14.80 -2.32 -15.87
CA ILE A 2 -14.56 -1.47 -17.06
C ILE A 2 -13.50 -0.40 -16.77
N CYS A 3 -13.53 0.21 -15.59
CA CYS A 3 -12.55 1.22 -15.19
C CYS A 3 -11.11 0.67 -15.19
N ALA A 4 -10.88 -0.57 -14.76
CA ALA A 4 -9.54 -1.16 -14.70
C ALA A 4 -8.91 -1.40 -16.09
N GLY A 5 -9.73 -1.64 -17.12
CA GLY A 5 -9.24 -1.81 -18.49
C GLY A 5 -9.06 -0.50 -19.25
N TYR A 6 -9.95 0.47 -19.00
CA TYR A 6 -10.04 1.72 -19.78
C TYR A 6 -9.66 2.98 -19.00
N PHE A 7 -9.00 2.88 -17.84
CA PHE A 7 -8.60 4.06 -17.06
C PHE A 7 -7.75 5.04 -17.87
N HIS A 8 -6.96 4.56 -18.84
CA HIS A 8 -6.17 5.40 -19.73
C HIS A 8 -7.02 6.22 -20.73
N ASN A 9 -8.22 5.73 -21.04
CA ASN A 9 -9.24 6.39 -21.88
C ASN A 9 -10.29 7.07 -20.99
N ALA A 10 -9.81 7.87 -20.04
CA ALA A 10 -10.66 8.67 -19.17
C ALA A 10 -10.61 10.14 -19.58
N ALA A 11 -11.75 10.82 -19.45
CA ALA A 11 -11.90 12.23 -19.76
C ALA A 11 -12.69 12.95 -18.66
N LYS A 12 -12.42 14.24 -18.51
CA LYS A 12 -13.09 15.13 -17.55
C LYS A 12 -13.84 16.24 -18.26
N LEU A 13 -14.99 16.61 -17.73
CA LEU A 13 -15.78 17.76 -18.18
C LEU A 13 -15.01 19.07 -17.93
N ARG A 14 -14.80 19.86 -18.98
CA ARG A 14 -14.13 21.18 -18.92
C ARG A 14 -15.12 22.33 -19.10
N GLY A 15 -16.20 22.12 -19.84
CA GLY A 15 -17.21 23.11 -20.14
C GLY A 15 -18.54 22.45 -20.52
N ILE A 16 -19.37 23.15 -21.29
CA ILE A 16 -20.67 22.63 -21.72
C ILE A 16 -20.45 21.64 -22.88
N GLY A 17 -20.57 20.34 -22.60
CA GLY A 17 -20.45 19.29 -23.63
C GLY A 17 -19.04 19.11 -24.21
N GLU A 18 -18.03 19.73 -23.60
CA GLU A 18 -16.61 19.57 -23.92
C GLU A 18 -15.93 18.77 -22.80
N TYR A 19 -15.34 17.66 -23.18
CA TYR A 19 -14.53 16.83 -22.33
C TYR A 19 -13.06 16.98 -22.72
N VAL A 20 -12.16 16.74 -21.79
CA VAL A 20 -10.72 16.72 -22.03
C VAL A 20 -10.16 15.41 -21.52
N ASN A 21 -9.39 14.73 -22.36
CA ASN A 21 -8.73 13.50 -21.97
C ASN A 21 -7.75 13.76 -20.81
N LEU A 22 -7.81 12.95 -19.76
CA LEU A 22 -7.01 13.13 -18.54
C LEU A 22 -5.51 12.90 -18.76
N ARG A 23 -5.13 12.09 -19.74
CA ARG A 23 -3.73 11.76 -20.07
C ARG A 23 -3.15 12.69 -21.12
N SER A 24 -3.82 12.84 -22.26
CA SER A 24 -3.28 13.60 -23.40
C SER A 24 -3.66 15.07 -23.37
N SER A 25 -4.59 15.48 -22.50
CA SER A 25 -5.16 16.83 -22.47
C SER A 25 -5.80 17.29 -23.79
N ILE A 26 -6.08 16.35 -24.69
CA ILE A 26 -6.74 16.62 -25.97
C ILE A 26 -8.24 16.85 -25.70
N PRO A 27 -8.84 17.92 -26.25
CA PRO A 27 -10.28 18.15 -26.17
C PRO A 27 -11.03 17.09 -26.98
N CYS A 28 -12.12 16.59 -26.43
CA CYS A 28 -12.95 15.55 -27.04
C CYS A 28 -14.44 15.83 -26.76
N HIS A 29 -15.29 15.32 -27.64
CA HIS A 29 -16.74 15.45 -27.52
C HIS A 29 -17.43 14.10 -27.41
N LEU A 30 -18.62 14.08 -26.83
CA LEU A 30 -19.48 12.90 -26.86
C LEU A 30 -19.95 12.68 -28.29
N HIS A 31 -19.78 11.45 -28.80
CA HIS A 31 -20.37 11.08 -30.08
C HIS A 31 -21.91 11.07 -29.97
N PRO A 32 -22.67 11.53 -30.98
CA PRO A 32 -24.14 11.59 -30.93
C PRO A 32 -24.83 10.23 -30.70
N THR A 33 -24.17 9.13 -31.05
CA THR A 33 -24.70 7.76 -30.81
C THR A 33 -24.41 7.23 -29.41
N SER A 34 -23.64 7.96 -28.60
CA SER A 34 -23.33 7.54 -27.22
C SER A 34 -24.55 7.76 -26.32
N ALA A 35 -24.83 6.83 -25.42
CA ALA A 35 -26.00 6.89 -24.53
C ALA A 35 -26.04 8.12 -23.61
N LEU A 36 -24.87 8.66 -23.26
CA LEU A 36 -24.76 9.89 -22.46
C LEU A 36 -25.07 11.16 -23.25
N TYR A 37 -25.10 11.08 -24.59
CA TYR A 37 -25.47 12.21 -25.42
C TYR A 37 -26.98 12.48 -25.28
N GLY A 38 -27.34 13.58 -24.63
CA GLY A 38 -28.74 13.95 -24.41
C GLY A 38 -29.41 13.30 -23.20
N ALA A 39 -28.66 12.63 -22.31
CA ALA A 39 -29.18 11.95 -21.12
C ALA A 39 -29.71 12.90 -20.01
N GLY A 40 -29.70 14.22 -20.21
CA GLY A 40 -30.17 15.22 -19.23
C GLY A 40 -29.24 15.46 -18.04
N HIS A 41 -28.25 14.59 -17.81
CA HIS A 41 -27.19 14.78 -16.83
C HIS A 41 -25.81 14.70 -17.53
N THR A 42 -24.90 15.61 -17.19
CA THR A 42 -23.54 15.63 -17.71
C THR A 42 -22.56 15.20 -16.62
N PRO A 43 -22.07 13.94 -16.63
CA PRO A 43 -21.14 13.47 -15.62
C PRO A 43 -19.79 14.20 -15.73
N ASP A 44 -19.18 14.51 -14.59
CA ASP A 44 -17.89 15.21 -14.50
C ASP A 44 -16.74 14.38 -15.06
N TYR A 45 -16.78 13.07 -14.85
CA TYR A 45 -15.76 12.11 -15.28
C TYR A 45 -16.40 10.99 -16.07
N VAL A 46 -15.76 10.65 -17.19
CA VAL A 46 -16.22 9.60 -18.09
C VAL A 46 -15.06 8.73 -18.54
N VAL A 47 -15.37 7.48 -18.86
CA VAL A 47 -14.47 6.55 -19.52
C VAL A 47 -15.10 6.14 -20.86
N TYR A 48 -14.28 6.02 -21.89
CA TYR A 48 -14.72 5.67 -23.24
C TYR A 48 -13.91 4.52 -23.82
N HIS A 49 -14.51 3.80 -24.77
CA HIS A 49 -13.87 2.66 -25.41
C HIS A 49 -12.85 3.10 -26.47
N GLU A 50 -13.26 4.01 -27.34
CA GLU A 50 -12.47 4.49 -28.47
C GLU A 50 -12.80 5.96 -28.80
N VAL A 51 -11.88 6.59 -29.52
CA VAL A 51 -12.03 7.94 -30.05
C VAL A 51 -11.95 7.91 -31.57
N VAL A 52 -12.87 8.61 -32.22
CA VAL A 52 -12.94 8.75 -33.68
C VAL A 52 -12.45 10.13 -34.04
N LEU A 53 -11.35 10.17 -34.79
CA LEU A 53 -10.84 11.41 -35.34
C LEU A 53 -11.61 11.78 -36.62
N THR A 54 -12.29 12.92 -36.60
CA THR A 54 -12.98 13.48 -37.76
C THR A 54 -12.58 14.96 -37.93
N THR A 55 -13.55 15.88 -38.02
CA THR A 55 -13.32 17.33 -37.83
C THR A 55 -13.07 17.67 -36.36
N LYS A 56 -13.64 16.86 -35.45
CA LYS A 56 -13.41 16.90 -34.01
C LYS A 56 -13.26 15.46 -33.50
N GLU A 57 -12.61 15.30 -32.37
CA GLU A 57 -12.43 14.03 -31.69
C GLU A 57 -13.72 13.65 -30.97
N TYR A 58 -14.35 12.55 -31.39
CA TYR A 58 -15.59 12.05 -30.80
C TYR A 58 -15.37 10.73 -30.05
N MET A 59 -15.81 10.67 -28.81
CA MET A 59 -15.75 9.48 -27.96
C MET A 59 -16.96 8.58 -28.19
N ARG A 60 -16.72 7.28 -28.47
CA ARG A 60 -17.75 6.25 -28.57
C ARG A 60 -17.77 5.35 -27.34
N ASN A 61 -18.97 4.82 -27.05
CA ASN A 61 -19.23 3.91 -25.94
C ASN A 61 -18.78 4.50 -24.59
N VAL A 62 -19.36 5.64 -24.25
CA VAL A 62 -18.97 6.43 -23.07
C VAL A 62 -19.81 6.03 -21.86
N THR A 63 -19.16 5.84 -20.71
CA THR A 63 -19.78 5.51 -19.43
C THR A 63 -19.36 6.51 -18.36
N SER A 64 -20.27 6.94 -17.49
CA SER A 64 -19.97 7.80 -16.34
C SER A 64 -19.20 7.03 -15.28
N VAL A 65 -18.19 7.67 -14.68
CA VAL A 65 -17.38 7.06 -13.62
C VAL A 65 -17.09 8.06 -12.50
N GLU A 66 -16.78 7.55 -11.31
CA GLU A 66 -16.30 8.39 -10.20
C GLU A 66 -14.78 8.57 -10.27
N ALA A 67 -14.31 9.77 -9.91
CA ALA A 67 -12.88 10.08 -9.91
C ALA A 67 -12.08 9.23 -8.90
N ALA A 68 -12.70 8.85 -7.77
CA ALA A 68 -12.08 8.01 -6.76
C ALA A 68 -11.67 6.64 -7.34
N TRP A 69 -12.54 6.03 -8.14
CA TRP A 69 -12.25 4.73 -8.75
C TRP A 69 -11.08 4.79 -9.72
N LEU A 70 -10.93 5.89 -10.46
CA LEU A 70 -9.77 6.08 -11.35
C LEU A 70 -8.49 6.23 -10.55
N ALA A 71 -8.51 7.00 -9.45
CA ALA A 71 -7.35 7.19 -8.58
C ALA A 71 -6.92 5.90 -7.85
N GLU A 72 -7.87 5.08 -7.42
CA GLU A 72 -7.59 3.78 -6.81
C GLU A 72 -6.94 2.80 -7.80
N LEU A 73 -7.39 2.81 -9.06
CA LEU A 73 -6.88 1.90 -10.10
C LEU A 73 -5.55 2.35 -10.69
N GLY A 74 -5.29 3.65 -10.71
CA GLY A 74 -4.09 4.25 -11.30
C GLY A 74 -3.50 5.35 -10.41
N PRO A 75 -3.00 5.04 -9.20
CA PRO A 75 -2.45 6.06 -8.30
C PRO A 75 -1.23 6.78 -8.89
N MET A 76 -0.50 6.12 -9.81
CA MET A 76 0.60 6.73 -10.55
C MET A 76 0.15 7.69 -11.67
N TYR A 77 -1.07 7.54 -12.18
CA TYR A 77 -1.60 8.31 -13.31
C TYR A 77 -2.52 9.44 -12.87
N PHE A 78 -3.21 9.28 -11.74
CA PHE A 78 -4.23 10.21 -11.28
C PHE A 78 -3.97 10.64 -9.85
N ALA A 79 -3.93 11.96 -9.64
CA ALA A 79 -3.91 12.57 -8.32
C ALA A 79 -5.26 13.23 -8.05
N LEU A 80 -5.92 12.85 -6.96
CA LEU A 80 -7.17 13.45 -6.54
C LEU A 80 -6.88 14.78 -5.85
N ARG A 81 -7.16 15.89 -6.53
CA ARG A 81 -7.07 17.24 -5.93
C ARG A 81 -8.41 17.62 -5.35
N ARG A 82 -8.49 17.93 -4.05
CA ARG A 82 -9.74 18.46 -3.49
C ARG A 82 -9.92 19.91 -3.93
N MET A 83 -11.18 20.25 -4.22
CA MET A 83 -11.56 21.61 -4.60
C MET A 83 -11.23 22.57 -3.45
N GLY A 84 -10.43 23.60 -3.70
CA GLY A 84 -9.96 24.56 -2.69
C GLY A 84 -8.52 24.36 -2.23
N GLU A 85 -7.89 23.21 -2.50
CA GLU A 85 -6.48 23.03 -2.19
C GLU A 85 -5.63 23.80 -3.22
N GLY A 86 -4.76 24.70 -2.77
CA GLY A 86 -3.74 25.30 -3.62
C GLY A 86 -2.64 24.28 -3.96
N GLY A 87 -1.89 24.49 -5.05
CA GLY A 87 -0.77 23.60 -5.40
C GLY A 87 0.30 23.47 -4.29
N ARG A 88 0.36 24.41 -3.36
CA ARG A 88 1.18 24.34 -2.13
C ARG A 88 0.66 23.32 -1.12
N GLN A 89 -0.66 23.29 -0.88
CA GLN A 89 -1.27 22.45 0.15
C GLN A 89 -1.20 20.97 -0.21
N ALA A 90 -1.34 20.63 -1.51
CA ALA A 90 -1.15 19.27 -1.98
C ALA A 90 0.28 18.75 -1.73
N ARG A 91 1.31 19.57 -1.99
CA ARG A 91 2.72 19.21 -1.73
C ARG A 91 3.01 19.00 -0.26
N GLU A 92 2.50 19.88 0.60
CA GLU A 92 2.68 19.78 2.05
C GLU A 92 2.05 18.50 2.61
N ARG A 93 0.89 18.10 2.08
CA ARG A 93 0.24 16.84 2.43
C ARG A 93 1.07 15.63 2.01
N ASP A 94 1.58 15.62 0.79
CA ASP A 94 2.43 14.52 0.30
C ASP A 94 3.72 14.40 1.12
N GLU A 95 4.34 15.54 1.49
CA GLU A 95 5.52 15.59 2.36
C GLU A 95 5.22 15.08 3.77
N ASP A 96 4.06 15.44 4.34
CA ASP A 96 3.60 14.96 5.64
C ASP A 96 3.30 13.46 5.64
N GLU A 97 2.67 12.95 4.58
CA GLU A 97 2.42 11.52 4.39
C GLU A 97 3.73 10.75 4.27
N ASN A 98 4.70 11.25 3.49
CA ASN A 98 6.01 10.63 3.36
C ASN A 98 6.78 10.61 4.69
N ARG A 99 6.77 11.72 5.44
CA ARG A 99 7.43 11.82 6.76
C ARG A 99 6.82 10.87 7.79
N LYS A 100 5.49 10.76 7.80
CA LYS A 100 4.78 9.80 8.67
C LYS A 100 5.18 8.38 8.33
N ALA A 101 5.22 8.02 7.04
CA ALA A 101 5.64 6.70 6.58
C ALA A 101 7.08 6.36 7.02
N GLU A 102 8.02 7.29 6.88
CA GLU A 102 9.41 7.12 7.33
C GLU A 102 9.52 6.91 8.85
N SER A 103 8.79 7.71 9.65
CA SER A 103 8.81 7.57 11.11
C SER A 103 8.21 6.23 11.58
N LEU A 104 7.13 5.79 10.93
CA LEU A 104 6.49 4.49 11.20
C LEU A 104 7.44 3.34 10.90
N PHE A 105 8.17 3.43 9.80
CA PHE A 105 9.15 2.44 9.41
C PHE A 105 10.32 2.35 10.41
N GLN A 106 10.85 3.50 10.84
CA GLN A 106 11.89 3.55 11.88
C GLN A 106 11.41 2.97 13.21
N GLN A 107 10.17 3.26 13.61
CA GLN A 107 9.58 2.66 14.81
C GLN A 107 9.46 1.15 14.71
N GLN A 108 9.08 0.62 13.53
CA GLN A 108 9.01 -0.83 13.31
C GLN A 108 10.39 -1.49 13.41
N ILE A 109 11.42 -0.88 12.82
CA ILE A 109 12.80 -1.38 12.93
C ILE A 109 13.28 -1.39 14.38
N GLN A 110 13.04 -0.30 15.12
CA GLN A 110 13.44 -0.17 16.52
C GLN A 110 12.76 -1.25 17.38
N LYS A 111 11.43 -1.42 17.23
CA LYS A 111 10.69 -2.46 17.95
C LYS A 111 11.16 -3.87 17.59
N ALA A 112 11.49 -4.13 16.32
CA ALA A 112 12.00 -5.42 15.90
C ALA A 112 13.39 -5.71 16.51
N ALA A 113 14.27 -4.71 16.55
CA ALA A 113 15.58 -4.82 17.18
C ALA A 113 15.48 -5.04 18.69
N GLU A 114 14.61 -4.30 19.38
CA GLU A 114 14.32 -4.47 20.81
C GLU A 114 13.78 -5.87 21.10
N HIS A 115 12.85 -6.36 20.28
CA HIS A 115 12.31 -7.71 20.44
C HIS A 115 13.39 -8.79 20.22
N GLN A 116 14.25 -8.63 19.21
CA GLN A 116 15.38 -9.52 18.99
C GLN A 116 16.39 -9.48 20.14
N GLN A 117 16.67 -8.30 20.71
CA GLN A 117 17.54 -8.16 21.88
C GLN A 117 16.95 -8.86 23.10
N ALA A 118 15.66 -8.63 23.39
CA ALA A 118 14.97 -9.29 24.50
C ALA A 118 14.95 -10.82 24.34
N GLN A 119 14.72 -11.33 23.13
CA GLN A 119 14.80 -12.77 22.85
C GLN A 119 16.23 -13.31 23.02
N ALA A 120 17.24 -12.60 22.55
CA ALA A 120 18.64 -13.00 22.70
C ALA A 120 19.09 -12.99 24.16
N GLU A 121 18.64 -12.01 24.95
CA GLU A 121 18.89 -11.94 26.39
C GLU A 121 18.15 -13.04 27.15
N ALA A 122 16.88 -13.31 26.81
CA ALA A 122 16.13 -14.42 27.40
C ALA A 122 16.78 -15.78 27.07
N ALA A 123 17.25 -15.96 25.83
CA ALA A 123 17.99 -17.15 25.42
C ALA A 123 19.33 -17.28 26.17
N LYS A 124 20.08 -16.18 26.34
CA LYS A 124 21.32 -16.14 27.14
C LYS A 124 21.04 -16.44 28.61
N ALA A 125 19.97 -15.89 29.19
CA ALA A 125 19.57 -16.15 30.57
C ALA A 125 19.20 -17.61 30.77
N ALA A 126 18.39 -18.19 29.88
CA ALA A 126 18.05 -19.61 29.89
C ALA A 126 19.30 -20.50 29.75
N ALA A 127 20.25 -20.14 28.89
CA ALA A 127 21.52 -20.85 28.75
C ALA A 127 22.39 -20.77 30.02
N ARG A 128 22.43 -19.59 30.67
CA ARG A 128 23.15 -19.38 31.94
C ARG A 128 22.52 -20.21 33.07
N GLU A 129 21.20 -20.24 33.15
CA GLU A 129 20.46 -21.02 34.15
C GLU A 129 20.68 -22.53 33.95
N ALA A 130 20.67 -23.01 32.70
CA ALA A 130 21.00 -24.40 32.36
C ALA A 130 22.45 -24.78 32.73
N GLN A 131 23.42 -23.88 32.48
CA GLN A 131 24.81 -24.08 32.92
C GLN A 131 24.92 -24.13 34.45
N GLN A 132 24.22 -23.25 35.18
CA GLN A 132 24.22 -23.22 36.64
C GLN A 132 23.63 -24.52 37.23
N PHE A 133 22.55 -25.03 36.63
CA PHE A 133 21.94 -26.30 37.00
C PHE A 133 22.89 -27.49 36.77
N ALA A 134 23.59 -27.52 35.63
CA ALA A 134 24.57 -28.56 35.32
C ALA A 134 25.77 -28.56 36.32
N VAL A 135 26.28 -27.38 36.69
CA VAL A 135 27.36 -27.23 37.68
C VAL A 135 26.90 -27.68 39.07
N ALA A 136 25.67 -27.36 39.48
CA ALA A 136 25.11 -27.79 40.76
C ALA A 136 24.95 -29.33 40.87
N ILE A 137 24.65 -30.01 39.75
CA ILE A 137 24.59 -31.47 39.68
C ILE A 137 25.99 -32.10 39.75
N ALA A 138 26.97 -31.53 39.04
CA ALA A 138 28.35 -32.03 39.03
C ALA A 138 29.07 -31.89 40.39
N GLY A 139 28.71 -30.88 41.20
CA GLY A 139 29.26 -30.64 42.54
C GLY A 139 28.81 -31.65 43.61
N ARG A 140 27.80 -32.50 43.35
CA ARG A 140 27.36 -33.56 44.28
C ARG A 140 28.32 -34.75 44.21
N ARG A 141 29.51 -34.60 44.80
CA ARG A 141 30.52 -35.67 44.96
C ARG A 141 29.86 -36.88 45.65
N LYS A 142 29.73 -38.01 44.94
CA LYS A 142 29.33 -39.28 45.56
C LYS A 142 30.34 -39.62 46.66
N ARG A 143 29.92 -39.52 47.92
CA ARG A 143 30.62 -40.17 49.04
C ARG A 143 30.47 -41.68 48.82
N THR A 144 31.43 -42.30 48.14
CA THR A 144 31.55 -43.76 48.10
C THR A 144 32.01 -44.21 49.47
N VAL A 145 31.05 -44.64 50.30
CA VAL A 145 31.33 -45.45 51.49
C VAL A 145 32.05 -46.71 50.99
N GLY A 146 33.31 -46.87 51.40
CA GLY A 146 34.11 -48.04 51.08
C GLY A 146 33.46 -49.30 51.66
N SER A 147 33.08 -50.23 50.80
CA SER A 147 32.72 -51.59 51.19
C SER A 147 33.91 -52.49 50.87
N SER A 148 34.67 -52.83 51.91
CA SER A 148 35.72 -53.85 51.88
C SER A 148 35.08 -55.21 51.54
N GLN A 149 35.36 -55.74 50.34
CA GLN A 149 35.07 -57.14 50.03
C GLN A 149 36.29 -57.99 50.34
N ARG A 150 36.12 -58.85 51.35
CA ARG A 150 37.04 -59.91 51.75
C ARG A 150 37.15 -60.93 50.61
N LEU A 151 38.39 -61.26 50.24
CA LEU A 151 38.72 -62.51 49.55
C LEU A 151 38.37 -63.69 50.46
N ILE A 152 37.59 -64.64 49.96
CA ILE A 152 37.48 -65.99 50.51
C ILE A 152 37.57 -66.97 49.34
N CYS A 153 38.60 -67.82 49.44
CA CYS A 153 38.90 -69.06 48.70
C CYS A 153 39.16 -69.00 47.20
#